data_AF-A0A924UFD6-F1
#
_entry.id   AF-A0A924UFD6-F1
#
_cell.length_a   1.000
_cell.length_b   1.000
_cell.length_c   1.000
_cell.angle_alpha   90.00
_cell.angle_beta   90.00
_cell.angle_gamma   90.00
#
_symmetry.space_group_name_H-M   'P 1'
#
loop_
_entity.id
_entity.type
_entity.pdbx_description
1 polymer ?
#
loop_
_entity_poly.entity_id
_entity_poly.type
_entity_poly.pdbx_seq_one_letter_code
_entity_poly.pdbx_strand_id
1 'polypeptide(L)' 'VPASRLQDGSGRMVSTSEITGMEGDVISMQEVFRYERLGIEPNGKIIGRFNATGVRSHYSDRFRQWGFELPASIYEPIA' A
#
# COMPACT_ATOMS: atom_id res chain seq x y z
N VAL A 1 -1.04 -5.49 -9.79
CA VAL A 1 -1.19 -4.12 -9.23
C VAL A 1 -2.60 -3.63 -9.54
N PRO A 2 -3.50 -3.51 -8.56
CA PRO A 2 -4.80 -2.92 -8.82
C PRO A 2 -4.64 -1.41 -9.05
N ALA A 3 -4.79 -1.00 -10.30
CA ALA A 3 -5.01 0.39 -10.68
C ALA A 3 -6.52 0.59 -10.83
N SER A 4 -7.07 1.61 -10.18
CA SER A 4 -8.48 1.97 -10.31
C SER A 4 -8.61 3.36 -10.90
N ARG A 5 -9.68 3.56 -11.66
CA ARG A 5 -10.07 4.88 -12.14
C ARG A 5 -10.87 5.56 -11.03
N LEU A 6 -10.43 6.73 -10.60
CA LEU A 6 -11.12 7.52 -9.59
C LEU A 6 -12.22 8.38 -10.24
N GLN A 7 -13.06 9.01 -9.39
CA GLN A 7 -14.21 9.81 -9.83
C GLN A 7 -13.79 11.06 -10.63
N ASP A 8 -12.60 11.58 -10.39
CA ASP A 8 -12.00 12.67 -11.17
C ASP A 8 -11.44 12.21 -12.53
N GLY A 9 -11.64 10.94 -12.90
CA GLY A 9 -11.15 10.32 -14.13
C GLY A 9 -9.69 9.87 -14.08
N SER A 10 -8.95 10.20 -13.02
CA SER A 10 -7.52 9.85 -12.88
C SER A 10 -7.34 8.35 -12.63
N GLY A 11 -6.34 7.76 -13.28
CA GLY A 11 -5.90 6.39 -12.99
C GLY A 11 -4.90 6.41 -11.83
N ARG A 12 -5.20 5.69 -10.74
CA ARG A 12 -4.31 5.62 -9.57
C ARG A 12 -4.16 4.20 -9.05
N MET A 13 -2.97 3.88 -8.56
CA MET A 13 -2.78 2.69 -7.74
C MET A 13 -3.49 2.93 -6.40
N VAL A 14 -4.44 2.07 -6.04
CA VAL A 14 -5.28 2.24 -4.85
C VAL A 14 -4.79 1.43 -3.65
N SER A 15 -4.02 0.38 -3.92
CA SER A 15 -3.59 -0.59 -2.94
C SER A 15 -2.27 -1.22 -3.39
N THR A 16 -1.38 -1.44 -2.42
CA THR A 16 -0.19 -2.24 -2.56
C THR A 16 -0.32 -3.42 -1.60
N SER A 17 -0.59 -4.59 -2.17
CA SER A 17 -0.61 -5.85 -1.43
C SER A 17 0.58 -6.71 -1.82
N GLU A 18 1.08 -7.48 -0.88
CA GLU A 18 2.05 -8.53 -1.13
C GLU A 18 1.39 -9.91 -0.99
N ILE A 19 1.87 -10.85 -1.79
CA ILE A 19 1.53 -12.27 -1.63
C ILE A 19 2.44 -12.81 -0.53
N THR A 20 1.85 -13.31 0.55
CA THR A 20 2.59 -13.82 1.70
C THR A 20 2.82 -15.32 1.62
N GLY A 21 2.03 -16.02 0.80
CA GLY A 21 2.20 -17.45 0.56
C GLY A 21 0.97 -18.09 -0.05
N MET A 22 0.87 -19.40 0.15
CA MET A 22 -0.27 -20.22 -0.23
C MET A 22 -0.68 -21.11 0.94
N GLU A 23 -1.98 -21.14 1.24
CA GLU A 23 -2.58 -22.09 2.17
C GLU A 23 -3.37 -23.12 1.35
N GLY A 24 -2.73 -24.25 1.05
CA GLY A 24 -3.23 -25.20 0.05
C GLY A 24 -3.32 -24.53 -1.32
N ASP A 25 -4.53 -24.44 -1.87
CA ASP A 25 -4.80 -23.81 -3.18
C ASP A 25 -5.21 -22.33 -3.08
N VAL A 26 -5.26 -21.77 -1.86
CA VAL A 26 -5.65 -20.37 -1.63
C VAL A 26 -4.41 -19.50 -1.54
N ILE A 27 -4.34 -18.45 -2.35
CA ILE A 27 -3.27 -17.45 -2.27
C ILE A 27 -3.54 -16.52 -1.09
N SER A 28 -2.60 -16.47 -0.14
CA SER A 28 -2.63 -15.54 0.98
C SER A 28 -2.00 -14.21 0.58
N MET A 29 -2.69 -13.11 0.89
CA MET A 29 -2.23 -11.76 0.58
C MET A 29 -2.44 -10.85 1.79
N GLN A 30 -1.57 -9.85 1.93
CA GLN A 30 -1.76 -8.77 2.89
C GLN A 30 -1.55 -7.40 2.22
N GLU A 31 -2.38 -6.43 2.60
CA GLU A 31 -2.24 -5.05 2.15
C GLU A 31 -1.23 -4.32 3.05
N VAL A 32 -0.20 -3.74 2.44
CA VAL A 32 0.89 -3.03 3.14
C VAL A 32 0.68 -1.52 3.08
N PHE A 33 0.20 -1.02 1.94
CA PHE A 33 -0.13 0.39 1.74
C PHE A 33 -1.46 0.53 1.02
N ARG A 34 -2.20 1.59 1.35
CA ARG A 34 -3.43 1.95 0.67
C ARG A 34 -3.45 3.43 0.31
N TYR A 35 -4.12 3.76 -0.77
CA TYR A 35 -4.38 5.16 -1.12
C TYR A 35 -5.62 5.67 -0.39
N GLU A 36 -5.43 6.70 0.43
CA GLU A 36 -6.49 7.37 1.17
C GLU A 36 -6.86 8.68 0.49
N ARG A 37 -8.16 8.89 0.28
CA ARG A 37 -8.68 10.16 -0.21
C ARG A 37 -8.79 11.13 0.96
N LEU A 38 -8.12 12.26 0.84
CA LEU A 38 -8.12 13.33 1.85
C LEU A 38 -9.12 14.44 1.51
N GLY A 39 -9.49 14.57 0.23
CA GLY A 39 -10.44 15.59 -0.20
C GLY A 39 -10.50 15.73 -1.72
N ILE A 40 -11.12 16.82 -2.15
CA ILE A 40 -11.30 17.18 -3.56
C ILE A 40 -10.94 18.66 -3.71
N GLU A 41 -10.11 18.99 -4.69
CA GLU A 41 -9.78 20.37 -5.07
C GLU A 41 -10.99 21.08 -5.71
N PRO A 42 -11.03 22.43 -5.74
CA PRO A 42 -12.10 23.17 -6.42
C PRO A 42 -12.31 22.82 -7.90
N ASN A 43 -11.27 22.32 -8.57
CA ASN A 43 -11.31 21.86 -9.96
C ASN A 43 -11.85 20.42 -10.11
N GLY A 44 -12.24 19.75 -9.02
CA GLY A 44 -12.74 18.37 -9.01
C GLY A 44 -11.67 17.28 -8.87
N LYS A 45 -10.38 17.62 -8.79
CA LYS A 45 -9.29 16.65 -8.64
C LYS A 45 -9.23 16.07 -7.24
N ILE A 46 -9.07 14.75 -7.14
CA ILE A 46 -8.95 14.07 -5.86
C ILE A 46 -7.56 14.31 -5.27
N ILE A 47 -7.55 14.76 -4.01
CA ILE A 47 -6.36 14.82 -3.16
C ILE A 47 -6.35 13.54 -2.32
N GLY A 48 -5.20 12.90 -2.26
CA GLY A 48 -5.00 11.73 -1.43
C GLY A 48 -3.54 11.40 -1.26
N ARG A 49 -3.26 10.52 -0.31
CA ARG A 49 -1.91 10.06 0.04
C ARG A 49 -1.88 8.54 0.16
N PHE A 50 -0.71 7.95 0.02
CA PHE A 50 -0.52 6.58 0.50
C PHE A 50 -0.38 6.60 2.01
N ASN A 51 -1.07 5.67 2.67
CA ASN A 51 -0.97 5.42 4.09
C ASN A 51 -0.59 3.95 4.31
N ALA A 52 0.26 3.71 5.30
CA ALA A 52 0.60 2.36 5.71
C ALA A 52 -0.56 1.75 6.49
N THR A 53 -0.73 0.43 6.37
CA THR A 53 -1.79 -0.30 7.07
C THR A 53 -1.41 -0.69 8.51
N GLY A 54 -0.17 -0.44 8.94
CA GLY A 54 0.38 -0.98 10.19
C GLY A 54 1.03 -2.36 10.03
N VAL A 55 0.86 -3.00 8.87
CA VAL A 55 1.41 -4.33 8.60
C VAL A 55 2.83 -4.21 8.08
N ARG A 56 3.79 -4.85 8.75
CA ARG A 56 5.17 -4.96 8.28
C ARG A 56 5.24 -5.95 7.13
N SER A 57 5.87 -5.55 6.02
CA SER A 57 6.08 -6.43 4.87
C SER A 57 6.96 -7.63 5.24
N HIS A 58 6.57 -8.84 4.81
CA HIS A 58 7.38 -10.06 4.90
C HIS A 58 8.72 -9.93 4.17
N TYR A 59 8.81 -9.07 3.16
CA TYR A 59 10.06 -8.81 2.43
C TYR A 59 11.07 -7.99 3.24
N SER A 60 10.66 -7.37 4.36
CA SER A 60 11.58 -6.62 5.23
C SER A 60 12.75 -7.49 5.70
N ASP A 61 12.51 -8.76 5.97
CA ASP A 61 13.56 -9.70 6.39
C ASP A 61 14.51 -10.02 5.24
N ARG A 62 14.00 -10.06 4.01
CA ARG A 62 14.82 -10.24 2.80
C ARG A 62 15.71 -9.04 2.54
N PHE A 63 15.19 -7.82 2.71
CA PHE A 63 16.01 -6.60 2.67
C PHE A 63 17.12 -6.65 3.71
N ARG A 64 16.81 -7.08 4.95
CA ARG A 64 17.81 -7.23 6.01
C ARG A 64 18.91 -8.24 5.63
N GLN A 65 18.56 -9.36 5.00
CA GLN A 65 19.55 -10.34 4.49
C GLN A 65 20.46 -9.75 3.40
N TRP A 66 19.98 -8.75 2.65
CA TRP A 66 20.78 -8.00 1.68
C TRP A 66 21.56 -6.82 2.29
N GLY A 67 21.51 -6.66 3.61
CA GLY A 67 22.19 -5.57 4.33
C GLY A 67 21.40 -4.26 4.38
N PHE A 68 20.13 -4.26 3.98
CA PHE A 68 19.26 -3.09 4.03
C PHE A 68 18.25 -3.21 5.18
N GLU A 69 18.37 -2.34 6.18
CA GLU A 69 17.39 -2.27 7.26
C GLU A 69 16.32 -1.22 6.95
N LEU A 70 15.11 -1.69 6.69
CA LEU A 70 13.96 -0.80 6.48
C LEU A 70 13.47 -0.24 7.83
N PRO A 71 13.36 1.09 7.98
CA PRO A 71 12.83 1.71 9.19
C PRO A 71 11.42 1.23 9.49
N ALA A 72 11.10 0.95 10.75
CA ALA A 72 9.75 0.54 11.14
C ALA A 72 8.69 1.62 10.83
N SER A 73 9.09 2.89 10.88
CA SER A 73 8.24 4.06 10.63
C SER A 73 7.61 4.09 9.24
N ILE A 74 8.16 3.38 8.25
CA ILE A 74 7.53 3.30 6.92
C ILE A 74 6.21 2.53 6.95
N TYR A 75 6.00 1.67 7.94
CA TYR A 75 4.78 0.87 8.10
C TYR A 75 3.82 1.46 9.13
N GLU A 76 4.16 2.59 9.76
CA GLU A 76 3.30 3.26 10.74
C GLU A 76 2.19 4.04 10.02
N PRO A 77 0.90 3.82 10.37
CA PRO A 77 -0.17 4.62 9.82
C PRO A 77 -0.01 6.10 10.18
N ILE A 78 -0.17 6.96 9.19
CA ILE A 78 -0.20 8.40 9.37
C ILE A 78 -1.56 8.75 9.99
N ALA A 79 -1.55 9.19 11.25
CA ALA A 79 -2.72 9.73 11.94
C ALA A 79 -3.25 11.00 11.27
#